data_AF-A0A427YJQ7-F1
#
_entry.id   AF-A0A427YJQ7-F1
#
_cell.length_a   1.000
_cell.length_b   1.000
_cell.length_c   1.000
_cell.angle_alpha   90.00
_cell.angle_beta   90.00
_cell.angle_gamma   90.00
#
_symmetry.space_group_name_H-M   'P 1'
#
loop_
_entity.id
_entity.type
_entity.pdbx_description
1 polymer ?
#
loop_
_entity_poly.entity_id
_entity_poly.type
_entity_poly.pdbx_seq_one_letter_code
_entity_poly.pdbx_strand_id
1 'polypeptide(L)'
;MRLRLIHILRVHLDTHHLPLRLSRSPHSPRTQLFTPFSPGEPPHQLPLYITINICALTSNTSILPTVLVSTASPPSWTLGTRTSPDSGSGGTSEGGWNLKSRSGNLWEMTLDEGFGNWTWTGDPVGTSLMFGLGLLADGTTQSVSASGNVAIQLGVSSSGPIHSITTSQPFLGDTTNSTALIFSPLLQDSPHYQPTYPNYTLPPAQLVLPSFSSSTDNMVSNASFIGPAPNLTLIMVPTGSSPTQDGLDHSLCAIRAANSSTGSVASPSNMIVNRTEPSWVAVDGEEGYRQYWVVGNLVSGSNYTAWVYDEDKQSLSPPIWLATKDASFQCPLVLPNSMCPSVAYAAPFDVNATSSTSPLTSLPDNITSILTSSLQSFSTSLLSQACGRDYYSHVSTCADCYAAYRDWLCRVLVPRCADAVSSTTADPPAATVSRTAANPRDPGIYTPSYDYVELLPCLSVCNAADRTCPTSLQFRCPVRGVTANSSYGFVGNNADSGDGAKDTGWPAADQWGNRWCNG
;
A
#
# COMPACT_ATOMS: atom_id res chain seq x y z
N MET A 1 37.33 10.84 15.19
CA MET A 1 37.94 9.57 14.75
C MET A 1 37.63 9.42 13.27
N ARG A 2 38.62 9.44 12.36
CA ARG A 2 38.38 9.33 10.91
C ARG A 2 38.19 7.85 10.55
N LEU A 3 36.95 7.39 10.33
CA LEU A 3 36.72 6.04 9.83
C LEU A 3 37.02 6.01 8.33
N ARG A 4 37.92 5.10 7.91
CA ARG A 4 38.10 4.67 6.52
C ARG A 4 37.77 3.19 6.47
N LEU A 5 36.59 2.83 5.97
CA LEU A 5 36.20 1.43 5.76
C LEU A 5 35.91 1.26 4.26
N ILE A 6 36.76 0.48 3.57
CA ILE A 6 36.58 0.09 2.17
C ILE A 6 36.51 -1.43 2.15
N HIS A 7 35.49 -1.98 1.51
CA HIS A 7 35.36 -3.41 1.27
C HIS A 7 35.24 -3.68 -0.23
N ILE A 8 36.04 -4.61 -0.73
CA ILE A 8 35.94 -5.13 -2.09
C ILE A 8 35.46 -6.58 -1.98
N LEU A 9 34.33 -6.87 -2.61
CA LEU A 9 33.74 -8.21 -2.70
C LEU A 9 33.73 -8.66 -4.15
N ARG A 10 34.12 -9.92 -4.39
CA ARG A 10 34.07 -10.54 -5.72
C ARG A 10 33.01 -11.63 -5.71
N VAL A 11 32.07 -11.53 -6.65
CA VAL A 11 30.99 -12.52 -6.84
C VAL A 11 31.31 -13.32 -8.10
N HIS A 12 31.31 -14.64 -7.98
CA HIS A 12 31.46 -15.58 -9.10
C HIS A 12 30.25 -16.51 -9.16
N LEU A 13 29.62 -16.54 -10.33
CA LEU A 13 28.65 -17.56 -10.72
C LEU A 13 29.43 -18.65 -11.47
N ASP A 14 29.62 -19.80 -10.83
CA ASP A 14 30.16 -20.99 -11.50
C ASP A 14 29.02 -21.68 -12.26
N THR A 15 29.20 -21.93 -13.56
CA THR A 15 28.24 -22.60 -14.45
C THR A 15 28.15 -24.12 -14.23
N HIS A 16 28.75 -24.64 -13.15
CA HIS A 16 28.68 -26.04 -12.77
C HIS A 16 27.93 -26.18 -11.45
N HIS A 17 26.76 -26.82 -11.49
CA HIS A 17 25.86 -27.13 -10.36
C HIS A 17 26.56 -27.25 -8.99
N LEU A 18 26.59 -26.17 -8.17
CA LEU A 18 26.77 -26.09 -6.70
C LEU A 18 26.88 -24.59 -6.26
N PRO A 19 26.66 -24.21 -4.97
CA PRO A 19 26.16 -22.89 -4.57
C PRO A 19 27.18 -21.74 -4.62
N LEU A 20 26.64 -20.50 -4.66
CA LEU A 20 27.33 -19.20 -4.61
C LEU A 20 28.55 -19.18 -3.68
N ARG A 21 29.74 -18.87 -4.21
CA ARG A 21 30.97 -18.67 -3.41
C ARG A 21 31.26 -17.18 -3.19
N LEU A 22 31.12 -16.72 -1.95
CA LEU A 22 31.73 -15.48 -1.45
C LEU A 22 33.17 -15.80 -1.02
N SER A 23 34.18 -15.21 -1.67
CA SER A 23 35.60 -15.47 -1.33
C SER A 23 36.33 -14.24 -0.80
N ARG A 24 36.99 -14.41 0.36
CA ARG A 24 38.16 -13.65 0.83
C ARG A 24 39.39 -14.52 0.55
N SER A 25 40.50 -13.96 0.09
CA SER A 25 41.71 -14.67 -0.40
C SER A 25 42.93 -14.45 0.52
N PRO A 26 44.01 -15.30 0.57
CA PRO A 26 44.26 -16.68 0.02
C PRO A 26 45.05 -17.70 0.93
N HIS A 27 44.97 -19.03 0.68
CA HIS A 27 46.10 -20.01 0.41
C HIS A 27 45.73 -21.55 0.44
N SER A 28 46.17 -22.32 -0.59
CA SER A 28 46.45 -23.79 -0.71
C SER A 28 45.31 -24.86 -0.92
N PRO A 29 45.57 -26.12 -1.41
CA PRO A 29 45.18 -26.59 -2.75
C PRO A 29 44.17 -27.77 -2.82
N ARG A 30 43.73 -28.05 -4.06
CA ARG A 30 42.62 -28.92 -4.54
C ARG A 30 42.91 -30.43 -4.56
N THR A 31 41.83 -31.21 -4.48
CA THR A 31 41.69 -32.55 -5.10
C THR A 31 40.36 -32.59 -5.88
N GLN A 32 40.37 -32.96 -7.17
CA GLN A 32 39.17 -33.07 -8.02
C GLN A 32 38.97 -34.52 -8.48
N LEU A 33 37.71 -35.00 -8.46
CA LEU A 33 37.24 -36.21 -9.14
C LEU A 33 36.36 -35.77 -10.33
N PHE A 34 36.67 -36.26 -11.52
CA PHE A 34 35.93 -35.99 -12.76
C PHE A 34 34.96 -37.14 -13.09
N THR A 35 33.77 -36.79 -13.56
CA THR A 35 32.92 -37.66 -14.40
C THR A 35 32.50 -36.88 -15.67
N PRO A 36 32.44 -37.50 -16.85
CA PRO A 36 32.33 -36.80 -18.14
C PRO A 36 30.90 -36.33 -18.46
N PHE A 37 30.83 -35.19 -19.16
CA PHE A 37 29.64 -34.44 -19.57
C PHE A 37 29.15 -34.85 -20.97
N SER A 38 27.84 -34.79 -21.22
CA SER A 38 27.22 -34.88 -22.55
C SER A 38 27.05 -33.48 -23.17
N PRO A 39 27.42 -33.23 -24.43
CA PRO A 39 27.34 -31.89 -25.04
C PRO A 39 25.99 -31.69 -25.75
N GLY A 40 25.19 -30.70 -25.34
CA GLY A 40 23.95 -30.41 -26.05
C GLY A 40 23.06 -29.26 -25.60
N GLU A 41 23.37 -28.51 -24.53
CA GLU A 41 22.53 -27.37 -24.12
C GLU A 41 23.28 -26.04 -24.33
N PRO A 42 22.68 -25.05 -25.02
CA PRO A 42 23.29 -23.73 -25.15
C PRO A 42 23.47 -23.10 -23.75
N PRO A 43 24.49 -22.27 -23.52
CA PRO A 43 24.68 -21.63 -22.23
C PRO A 43 23.46 -20.74 -21.94
N HIS A 44 22.65 -21.13 -20.95
CA HIS A 44 21.58 -20.28 -20.44
C HIS A 44 22.21 -18.99 -19.90
N GLN A 45 21.84 -17.85 -20.49
CA GLN A 45 22.18 -16.53 -19.98
C GLN A 45 21.44 -16.35 -18.65
N LEU A 46 22.14 -16.60 -17.54
CA LEU A 46 21.57 -16.40 -16.21
C LEU A 46 21.74 -14.93 -15.82
N PRO A 47 20.64 -14.16 -15.68
CA PRO A 47 20.75 -12.79 -15.19
C PRO A 47 21.31 -12.79 -13.76
N LEU A 48 22.03 -11.74 -13.40
CA LEU A 48 22.55 -11.50 -12.06
C LEU A 48 21.86 -10.26 -11.48
N TYR A 49 21.20 -10.45 -10.34
CA TYR A 49 20.56 -9.39 -9.57
C TYR A 49 21.35 -9.16 -8.29
N ILE A 50 21.69 -7.91 -8.01
CA ILE A 50 22.32 -7.47 -6.78
C ILE A 50 21.40 -6.43 -6.14
N THR A 51 21.10 -6.60 -4.86
CA THR A 51 20.36 -5.61 -4.08
C THR A 51 21.11 -5.23 -2.82
N ILE A 52 20.96 -3.98 -2.39
CA ILE A 52 21.63 -3.39 -1.25
C ILE A 52 20.58 -2.72 -0.37
N ASN A 53 20.59 -3.07 0.92
CA ASN A 53 19.75 -2.44 1.92
C ASN A 53 20.66 -1.88 3.03
N ILE A 54 20.54 -0.59 3.34
CA ILE A 54 21.27 0.04 4.45
C ILE A 54 20.54 -0.28 5.75
N CYS A 55 21.14 -1.08 6.63
CA CYS A 55 20.51 -1.51 7.88
C CYS A 55 20.75 -0.54 9.04
N ALA A 56 21.86 0.20 9.00
CA ALA A 56 22.19 1.22 9.97
C ALA A 56 23.11 2.25 9.34
N LEU A 57 22.91 3.53 9.67
CA LEU A 57 23.76 4.64 9.28
C LEU A 57 24.69 5.06 10.42
N THR A 58 25.63 5.94 10.08
CA THR A 58 26.47 6.60 11.07
C THR A 58 25.70 7.67 11.85
N SER A 59 26.35 8.31 12.83
CA SER A 59 25.80 9.45 13.58
C SER A 59 25.39 10.65 12.70
N ASN A 60 25.90 10.72 11.46
CA ASN A 60 25.43 11.68 10.46
C ASN A 60 24.68 10.90 9.37
N THR A 61 23.36 10.95 9.43
CA THR A 61 22.45 10.19 8.56
C THR A 61 22.34 10.79 7.16
N SER A 62 22.75 12.05 6.96
CA SER A 62 22.79 12.69 5.65
C SER A 62 23.91 12.15 4.75
N ILE A 63 24.84 11.35 5.27
CA ILE A 63 25.96 10.80 4.49
C ILE A 63 25.69 9.33 4.19
N LEU A 64 25.30 9.07 2.94
CA LEU A 64 25.05 7.72 2.44
C LEU A 64 26.34 7.07 1.91
N PRO A 65 26.44 5.73 1.98
CA PRO A 65 27.53 5.00 1.34
C PRO A 65 27.38 5.04 -0.19
N THR A 66 28.50 5.23 -0.89
CA THR A 66 28.53 5.07 -2.35
C THR A 66 28.83 3.61 -2.69
N VAL A 67 28.16 3.10 -3.71
CA VAL A 67 28.31 1.73 -4.18
C VAL A 67 28.67 1.74 -5.66
N LEU A 68 29.81 1.13 -5.98
CA LEU A 68 30.29 0.93 -7.35
C LEU A 68 30.26 -0.56 -7.70
N VAL A 69 29.72 -0.87 -8.87
CA VAL A 69 29.65 -2.24 -9.44
C VAL A 69 30.52 -2.29 -10.69
N SER A 70 31.50 -3.19 -10.75
CA SER A 70 32.40 -3.34 -11.90
C SER A 70 32.31 -4.76 -12.47
N THR A 71 32.09 -4.87 -13.77
CA THR A 71 32.14 -6.13 -14.53
C THR A 71 33.48 -6.32 -15.26
N ALA A 72 34.39 -5.35 -15.15
CA ALA A 72 35.72 -5.43 -15.75
C ALA A 72 36.60 -6.47 -15.05
N SER A 73 37.50 -7.09 -15.81
CA SER A 73 38.52 -8.00 -15.28
C SER A 73 39.91 -7.58 -15.81
N PRO A 74 40.79 -7.01 -14.97
CA PRO A 74 40.59 -6.66 -13.56
C PRO A 74 39.56 -5.52 -13.35
N PRO A 75 38.98 -5.39 -12.15
CA PRO A 75 37.99 -4.35 -11.89
C PRO A 75 38.59 -2.95 -12.02
N SER A 76 37.86 -2.05 -12.65
CA SER A 76 38.17 -0.62 -12.73
C SER A 76 37.10 0.18 -11.97
N TRP A 77 37.53 1.25 -11.29
CA TRP A 77 36.68 2.04 -10.38
C TRP A 77 36.52 3.50 -10.81
N THR A 78 37.01 3.85 -12.00
CA THR A 78 36.93 5.22 -12.52
C THR A 78 35.66 5.38 -13.37
N LEU A 79 34.59 5.95 -12.80
CA LEU A 79 33.33 6.16 -13.52
C LEU A 79 33.49 7.14 -14.70
N GLY A 80 34.37 8.13 -14.54
CA GLY A 80 34.69 9.14 -15.54
C GLY A 80 33.72 10.32 -15.53
N THR A 81 34.06 11.39 -16.26
CA THR A 81 33.29 12.64 -16.29
C THR A 81 32.06 12.62 -17.20
N ARG A 82 31.89 11.55 -17.99
CA ARG A 82 30.74 11.36 -18.88
C ARG A 82 30.07 10.03 -18.52
N THR A 83 28.94 10.13 -17.83
CA THR A 83 28.08 9.01 -17.45
C THR A 83 26.78 9.05 -18.25
N SER A 84 26.12 7.90 -18.34
CA SER A 84 24.78 7.78 -18.91
C SER A 84 23.86 7.06 -17.91
N PRO A 85 22.63 7.54 -17.70
CA PRO A 85 21.62 6.81 -16.93
C PRO A 85 21.35 5.42 -17.54
N ASP A 86 21.24 4.38 -16.73
CA ASP A 86 20.92 3.02 -17.15
C ASP A 86 19.50 2.63 -16.68
N SER A 87 18.52 2.67 -17.58
CA SER A 87 17.12 2.33 -17.24
C SER A 87 16.90 0.84 -16.97
N GLY A 88 17.85 -0.04 -17.33
CA GLY A 88 17.75 -1.47 -17.10
C GLY A 88 18.20 -1.90 -15.69
N SER A 89 18.74 -0.96 -14.91
CA SER A 89 19.39 -1.21 -13.63
C SER A 89 19.34 0.07 -12.80
N GLY A 90 18.54 0.11 -11.75
CA GLY A 90 18.29 1.34 -10.98
C GLY A 90 17.20 1.13 -9.95
N GLY A 91 17.23 1.92 -8.87
CA GLY A 91 16.37 1.81 -7.67
C GLY A 91 14.86 1.94 -7.96
N THR A 92 14.12 2.64 -7.10
CA THR A 92 12.70 2.89 -7.39
C THR A 92 12.54 3.88 -8.55
N SER A 93 11.31 4.04 -9.07
CA SER A 93 11.01 5.05 -10.09
C SER A 93 11.31 6.48 -9.64
N GLU A 94 11.34 6.74 -8.34
CA GLU A 94 11.60 8.06 -7.74
C GLU A 94 13.09 8.30 -7.48
N GLY A 95 13.81 7.26 -7.03
CA GLY A 95 15.25 7.35 -6.78
C GLY A 95 16.10 7.55 -8.04
N GLY A 96 15.56 7.22 -9.21
CA GLY A 96 16.24 7.39 -10.49
C GLY A 96 17.13 6.22 -10.89
N TRP A 97 17.83 6.38 -12.02
CA TRP A 97 18.56 5.29 -12.67
C TRP A 97 20.01 5.21 -12.17
N ASN A 98 20.61 4.03 -12.22
CA ASN A 98 22.05 3.91 -11.93
C ASN A 98 22.86 4.67 -13.00
N LEU A 99 24.01 5.20 -12.61
CA LEU A 99 24.90 5.90 -13.53
C LEU A 99 25.93 4.94 -14.09
N LYS A 100 25.94 4.78 -15.42
CA LYS A 100 26.87 3.89 -16.14
C LYS A 100 28.01 4.69 -16.75
N SER A 101 29.22 4.14 -16.66
CA SER A 101 30.41 4.70 -17.31
C SER A 101 30.35 4.57 -18.83
N ARG A 102 31.07 5.45 -19.55
CA ARG A 102 31.18 5.37 -21.02
C ARG A 102 31.72 4.04 -21.54
N SER A 103 32.58 3.36 -20.76
CA SER A 103 33.10 2.04 -21.15
C SER A 103 32.08 0.92 -21.00
N GLY A 104 30.96 1.19 -20.31
CA GLY A 104 29.85 0.26 -20.15
C GLY A 104 30.07 -0.87 -19.15
N ASN A 105 31.16 -0.83 -18.37
CA ASN A 105 31.59 -1.91 -17.47
C ASN A 105 31.64 -1.49 -15.99
N LEU A 106 31.21 -0.27 -15.66
CA LEU A 106 31.19 0.25 -14.29
C LEU A 106 29.89 1.04 -14.08
N TRP A 107 29.26 0.82 -12.94
CA TRP A 107 28.05 1.51 -12.51
C TRP A 107 28.26 2.10 -11.12
N GLU A 108 27.74 3.30 -10.91
CA GLU A 108 27.42 3.82 -9.59
C GLU A 108 25.94 3.53 -9.32
N MET A 109 25.68 2.79 -8.25
CA MET A 109 24.33 2.40 -7.87
C MET A 109 23.66 3.55 -7.15
N THR A 110 22.47 3.93 -7.60
CA THR A 110 21.64 4.93 -6.96
C THR A 110 20.89 4.28 -5.81
N LEU A 111 21.03 4.86 -4.61
CA LEU A 111 20.33 4.42 -3.41
C LEU A 111 19.11 5.32 -3.21
N ASP A 112 17.96 4.69 -3.06
CA ASP A 112 16.67 5.32 -2.82
C ASP A 112 16.15 4.90 -1.45
N GLU A 113 16.07 5.87 -0.54
CA GLU A 113 15.60 5.68 0.84
C GLU A 113 16.17 4.41 1.51
N GLY A 114 17.48 4.17 1.31
CA GLY A 114 18.20 3.04 1.89
C GLY A 114 18.23 1.76 1.05
N PHE A 115 17.58 1.72 -0.11
CA PHE A 115 17.57 0.58 -1.03
C PHE A 115 18.27 0.88 -2.36
N GLY A 116 19.04 -0.06 -2.88
CA GLY A 116 19.60 0.00 -4.23
C GLY A 116 19.49 -1.36 -4.92
N ASN A 117 19.33 -1.34 -6.24
CA ASN A 117 19.39 -2.56 -7.04
C ASN A 117 20.34 -2.37 -8.24
N TRP A 118 20.85 -3.49 -8.72
CA TRP A 118 21.55 -3.58 -9.99
C TRP A 118 21.29 -4.91 -10.65
N THR A 119 20.99 -4.88 -11.94
CA THR A 119 20.71 -6.06 -12.74
C THR A 119 21.66 -6.15 -13.92
N TRP A 120 22.14 -7.36 -14.19
CA TRP A 120 22.90 -7.69 -15.39
C TRP A 120 22.23 -8.84 -16.14
N THR A 121 21.88 -8.58 -17.39
CA THR A 121 21.21 -9.55 -18.30
C THR A 121 22.12 -10.00 -19.45
N GLY A 122 23.38 -9.56 -19.47
CA GLY A 122 24.36 -9.93 -20.49
C GLY A 122 25.04 -11.27 -20.21
N ASP A 123 26.09 -11.55 -20.99
CA ASP A 123 26.88 -12.78 -20.82
C ASP A 123 27.47 -12.88 -19.40
N PRO A 124 27.72 -14.10 -18.88
CA PRO A 124 28.29 -14.30 -17.56
C PRO A 124 29.62 -13.55 -17.39
N VAL A 125 29.65 -12.59 -16.47
CA VAL A 125 30.84 -11.79 -16.15
C VAL A 125 31.16 -11.87 -14.66
N GLY A 126 32.46 -11.86 -14.34
CA GLY A 126 32.90 -11.70 -12.97
C GLY A 126 32.55 -10.31 -12.47
N THR A 127 31.71 -10.22 -11.43
CA THR A 127 31.25 -8.94 -10.88
C THR A 127 31.98 -8.63 -9.58
N SER A 128 32.52 -7.41 -9.48
CA SER A 128 33.17 -6.89 -8.28
C SER A 128 32.38 -5.71 -7.73
N LEU A 129 32.19 -5.70 -6.42
CA LEU A 129 31.50 -4.63 -5.69
C LEU A 129 32.51 -3.85 -4.85
N MET A 130 32.47 -2.53 -4.93
CA MET A 130 33.19 -1.63 -4.02
C MET A 130 32.17 -0.71 -3.36
N PHE A 131 32.19 -0.66 -2.03
CA PHE A 131 31.35 0.26 -1.28
C PHE A 131 32.13 0.88 -0.13
N GLY A 132 31.75 2.11 0.22
CA GLY A 132 32.38 2.83 1.31
C GLY A 132 31.71 4.16 1.59
N LEU A 133 31.88 4.64 2.82
CA LEU A 133 31.47 5.99 3.20
C LEU A 133 32.53 6.99 2.72
N GLY A 134 32.12 8.03 1.99
CA GLY A 134 33.05 9.00 1.38
C GLY A 134 33.86 8.43 0.22
N LEU A 135 33.35 7.39 -0.44
CA LEU A 135 33.90 6.89 -1.69
C LEU A 135 33.43 7.82 -2.82
N LEU A 136 34.37 8.36 -3.60
CA LEU A 136 34.07 9.20 -4.76
C LEU A 136 33.81 8.31 -5.99
N ALA A 137 33.16 8.88 -7.01
CA ALA A 137 32.87 8.20 -8.28
C ALA A 137 34.11 7.74 -9.07
N ASP A 138 35.32 8.14 -8.67
CA ASP A 138 36.58 7.66 -9.23
C ASP A 138 37.21 6.50 -8.44
N GLY A 139 36.52 6.01 -7.39
CA GLY A 139 36.99 4.96 -6.50
C GLY A 139 37.97 5.45 -5.43
N THR A 140 38.27 6.75 -5.38
CA THR A 140 39.12 7.33 -4.33
C THR A 140 38.29 7.64 -3.09
N THR A 141 38.95 7.82 -1.95
CA THR A 141 38.25 8.12 -0.69
C THR A 141 38.49 9.54 -0.24
N GLN A 142 37.41 10.19 0.16
CA GLN A 142 37.41 11.45 0.88
C GLN A 142 37.22 11.19 2.37
N SER A 143 37.89 11.97 3.22
CA SER A 143 37.67 11.89 4.65
C SER A 143 36.29 12.41 5.00
N VAL A 144 35.49 11.58 5.66
CA VAL A 144 34.18 11.96 6.20
C VAL A 144 34.27 12.10 7.71
N SER A 145 33.68 13.16 8.25
CA SER A 145 33.51 13.36 9.69
C SER A 145 32.19 12.74 10.17
N ALA A 146 32.21 11.43 10.39
CA ALA A 146 31.10 10.69 10.97
C ALA A 146 31.60 9.70 12.02
N SER A 147 30.76 9.36 13.00
CA SER A 147 31.04 8.36 14.04
C SER A 147 30.03 7.23 13.99
N GLY A 148 30.41 6.02 14.40
CA GLY A 148 29.57 4.82 14.25
C GLY A 148 29.87 4.03 12.97
N ASN A 149 29.13 2.94 12.77
CA ASN A 149 29.32 1.99 11.68
C ASN A 149 28.13 2.06 10.72
N VAL A 150 28.39 1.90 9.42
CA VAL A 150 27.34 1.60 8.45
C VAL A 150 27.20 0.08 8.35
N ALA A 151 25.98 -0.41 8.52
CA ALA A 151 25.64 -1.81 8.27
C ALA A 151 24.85 -1.92 6.97
N ILE A 152 25.24 -2.85 6.10
CA ILE A 152 24.61 -3.07 4.80
C ILE A 152 24.29 -4.56 4.67
N GLN A 153 23.09 -4.85 4.20
CA GLN A 153 22.69 -6.18 3.74
C GLN A 153 22.83 -6.24 2.22
N LEU A 154 23.53 -7.26 1.74
CA LEU A 154 23.74 -7.54 0.32
C LEU A 154 22.89 -8.75 -0.08
N GLY A 155 21.99 -8.57 -1.03
CA GLY A 155 21.25 -9.62 -1.71
C GLY A 155 21.89 -9.93 -3.06
N VAL A 156 22.07 -11.21 -3.39
CA VAL A 156 22.57 -11.66 -4.70
C VAL A 156 21.71 -12.83 -5.16
N SER A 157 21.16 -12.74 -6.37
CA SER A 157 20.23 -13.74 -6.92
C SER A 157 20.35 -13.87 -8.43
N SER A 158 19.91 -15.02 -8.96
CA SER A 158 19.80 -15.28 -10.40
C SER A 158 18.36 -15.41 -10.90
N SER A 159 17.36 -15.38 -10.01
CA SER A 159 15.94 -15.52 -10.36
C SER A 159 15.19 -14.19 -10.36
N GLY A 160 15.67 -13.20 -9.60
CA GLY A 160 15.05 -11.88 -9.46
C GLY A 160 15.66 -11.09 -8.30
N PRO A 161 15.38 -9.78 -8.20
CA PRO A 161 15.88 -8.95 -7.11
C PRO A 161 15.29 -9.35 -5.75
N ILE A 162 16.17 -9.59 -4.77
CA ILE A 162 15.80 -9.89 -3.38
C ILE A 162 15.47 -8.59 -2.65
N HIS A 163 14.38 -8.56 -1.88
CA HIS A 163 13.93 -7.37 -1.15
C HIS A 163 13.63 -6.21 -2.09
N SER A 164 13.04 -6.53 -3.25
CA SER A 164 12.60 -5.52 -4.22
C SER A 164 11.49 -4.63 -3.64
N ILE A 165 11.21 -3.51 -4.29
CA ILE A 165 10.21 -2.55 -3.82
C ILE A 165 9.07 -2.51 -4.84
N THR A 166 7.84 -2.56 -4.33
CA THR A 166 6.65 -2.41 -5.14
C THR A 166 6.22 -0.95 -5.20
N THR A 167 5.45 -0.57 -6.21
CA THR A 167 4.84 0.77 -6.28
C THR A 167 3.49 0.82 -5.56
N SER A 168 2.91 -0.34 -5.26
CA SER A 168 1.58 -0.44 -4.66
C SER A 168 1.65 -0.33 -3.15
N GLN A 169 1.00 0.69 -2.60
CA GLN A 169 0.95 0.94 -1.17
C GLN A 169 -0.18 0.18 -0.48
N PRO A 170 -0.02 -0.18 0.82
CA PRO A 170 -1.13 -0.61 1.65
C PRO A 170 -2.20 0.47 1.75
N PHE A 171 -3.41 0.10 2.17
CA PHE A 171 -4.50 1.05 2.35
C PHE A 171 -4.92 1.09 3.82
N LEU A 172 -4.95 2.28 4.42
CA LEU A 172 -5.50 2.49 5.75
C LEU A 172 -7.02 2.61 5.65
N GLY A 173 -7.74 1.70 6.32
CA GLY A 173 -9.20 1.80 6.45
C GLY A 173 -9.56 2.91 7.43
N ASP A 174 -9.28 2.67 8.71
CA ASP A 174 -9.42 3.64 9.79
C ASP A 174 -8.73 3.17 11.08
N THR A 175 -8.63 4.06 12.06
CA THR A 175 -8.10 3.81 13.40
C THR A 175 -9.16 4.04 14.48
N THR A 176 -8.94 3.48 15.66
CA THR A 176 -9.60 3.89 16.91
C THR A 176 -8.56 4.48 17.86
N ASN A 177 -8.89 4.59 19.14
CA ASN A 177 -7.91 4.94 20.16
C ASN A 177 -6.84 3.86 20.38
N SER A 178 -7.09 2.60 19.98
CA SER A 178 -6.22 1.47 20.33
C SER A 178 -6.13 0.38 19.27
N THR A 179 -6.79 0.57 18.13
CA THR A 179 -6.80 -0.38 17.02
C THR A 179 -6.64 0.32 15.67
N ALA A 180 -6.14 -0.41 14.66
CA ALA A 180 -6.01 0.07 13.29
C ALA A 180 -6.43 -1.02 12.30
N LEU A 181 -7.27 -0.67 11.32
CA LEU A 181 -7.65 -1.52 10.19
C LEU A 181 -6.79 -1.17 8.98
N ILE A 182 -5.99 -2.12 8.52
CA ILE A 182 -5.08 -1.96 7.39
C ILE A 182 -5.34 -3.04 6.37
N PHE A 183 -5.37 -2.66 5.11
CA PHE A 183 -5.50 -3.53 3.96
C PHE A 183 -4.17 -3.65 3.23
N SER A 184 -3.92 -4.82 2.66
CA SER A 184 -2.88 -5.00 1.66
C SER A 184 -3.13 -4.07 0.46
N PRO A 185 -2.14 -3.85 -0.40
CA PRO A 185 -2.40 -3.38 -1.75
C PRO A 185 -3.43 -4.28 -2.47
N LEU A 186 -4.05 -3.79 -3.55
CA LEU A 186 -4.99 -4.58 -4.35
C LEU A 186 -4.27 -5.79 -4.93
N LEU A 187 -4.71 -6.99 -4.55
CA LEU A 187 -4.06 -8.25 -4.97
C LEU A 187 -4.57 -8.69 -6.33
N GLN A 188 -5.87 -8.55 -6.53
CA GLN A 188 -6.56 -8.87 -7.76
C GLN A 188 -7.78 -7.98 -7.89
N ASP A 189 -7.84 -7.23 -8.99
CA ASP A 189 -9.06 -6.53 -9.39
C ASP A 189 -10.12 -7.55 -9.77
N SER A 190 -11.33 -7.33 -9.28
CA SER A 190 -12.47 -8.18 -9.56
C SER A 190 -13.69 -7.27 -9.61
N PRO A 191 -13.80 -6.47 -10.69
CA PRO A 191 -14.90 -5.54 -10.82
C PRO A 191 -16.21 -6.31 -10.87
N HIS A 192 -17.27 -5.71 -10.37
CA HIS A 192 -18.59 -6.34 -10.36
C HIS A 192 -19.03 -6.75 -11.77
N TYR A 193 -19.72 -7.88 -11.83
CA TYR A 193 -20.21 -8.45 -13.09
C TYR A 193 -21.13 -7.47 -13.81
N GLN A 194 -20.86 -7.25 -15.10
CA GLN A 194 -21.68 -6.44 -16.00
C GLN A 194 -22.67 -7.34 -16.75
N PRO A 195 -23.93 -7.44 -16.29
CA PRO A 195 -24.93 -8.26 -16.98
C PRO A 195 -25.24 -7.72 -18.37
N THR A 196 -25.60 -8.63 -19.29
CA THR A 196 -25.94 -8.30 -20.67
C THR A 196 -27.35 -8.75 -21.01
N TYR A 197 -28.01 -8.02 -21.92
CA TYR A 197 -29.31 -8.39 -22.43
C TYR A 197 -29.24 -9.75 -23.18
N PRO A 198 -30.24 -10.64 -23.08
CA PRO A 198 -31.56 -10.47 -22.44
C PRO A 198 -31.62 -10.80 -20.95
N ASN A 199 -30.60 -11.47 -20.38
CA ASN A 199 -30.63 -11.90 -18.98
C ASN A 199 -29.97 -10.86 -18.07
N TYR A 200 -30.63 -9.71 -17.91
CA TYR A 200 -30.13 -8.61 -17.10
C TYR A 200 -30.69 -8.70 -15.68
N THR A 201 -29.84 -9.03 -14.71
CA THR A 201 -30.19 -9.08 -13.29
C THR A 201 -29.20 -8.27 -12.48
N LEU A 202 -29.71 -7.47 -11.55
CA LEU A 202 -28.87 -6.71 -10.61
C LEU A 202 -28.54 -7.57 -9.38
N PRO A 203 -27.39 -7.31 -8.72
CA PRO A 203 -27.05 -8.02 -7.50
C PRO A 203 -28.11 -7.84 -6.39
N PRO A 204 -28.36 -8.88 -5.57
CA PRO A 204 -29.22 -8.75 -4.39
C PRO A 204 -28.65 -7.74 -3.39
N ALA A 205 -29.49 -7.24 -2.48
CA ALA A 205 -29.07 -6.29 -1.44
C ALA A 205 -27.94 -6.84 -0.56
N GLN A 206 -28.02 -8.11 -0.19
CA GLN A 206 -26.94 -8.86 0.43
C GLN A 206 -26.13 -9.57 -0.65
N LEU A 207 -24.90 -9.11 -0.90
CA LEU A 207 -24.05 -9.74 -1.91
C LEU A 207 -23.66 -11.16 -1.54
N VAL A 208 -23.61 -12.01 -2.56
CA VAL A 208 -22.84 -13.25 -2.52
C VAL A 208 -21.40 -12.88 -2.84
N LEU A 209 -20.56 -12.81 -1.81
CA LEU A 209 -19.15 -12.47 -1.99
C LEU A 209 -18.44 -13.61 -2.75
N PRO A 210 -17.72 -13.29 -3.84
CA PRO A 210 -17.03 -14.31 -4.62
C PRO A 210 -15.88 -14.91 -3.79
N SER A 211 -15.66 -16.22 -3.96
CA SER A 211 -14.50 -16.89 -3.37
C SER A 211 -13.25 -16.52 -4.14
N PHE A 212 -12.17 -16.21 -3.42
CA PHE A 212 -10.89 -15.97 -4.05
C PHE A 212 -10.43 -17.20 -4.83
N SER A 213 -10.20 -17.02 -6.13
CA SER A 213 -9.60 -18.02 -7.01
C SER A 213 -8.31 -17.44 -7.53
N SER A 214 -7.23 -18.16 -7.31
CA SER A 214 -5.87 -17.78 -7.64
C SER A 214 -5.57 -17.91 -9.16
N SER A 215 -6.60 -17.80 -10.01
CA SER A 215 -6.54 -17.98 -11.45
C SER A 215 -6.10 -16.69 -12.15
N THR A 216 -5.15 -16.81 -13.09
CA THR A 216 -4.49 -15.72 -13.82
C THR A 216 -5.38 -14.92 -14.79
N ASP A 217 -6.66 -15.29 -14.96
CA ASP A 217 -7.50 -14.78 -16.06
C ASP A 217 -8.00 -13.33 -15.92
N ASN A 218 -7.81 -12.69 -14.76
CA ASN A 218 -8.18 -11.27 -14.53
C ASN A 218 -7.13 -10.54 -13.66
N MET A 219 -5.83 -10.75 -13.90
CA MET A 219 -4.81 -9.91 -13.26
C MET A 219 -4.81 -8.54 -13.95
N VAL A 220 -4.89 -7.45 -13.18
CA VAL A 220 -4.69 -6.09 -13.72
C VAL A 220 -3.37 -6.10 -14.46
N SER A 221 -3.36 -5.67 -15.72
CA SER A 221 -2.14 -5.61 -16.55
C SER A 221 -1.06 -4.68 -15.96
N ASN A 222 -1.42 -3.85 -14.97
CA ASN A 222 -0.54 -3.03 -14.14
C ASN A 222 -0.40 -3.50 -12.67
N ALA A 223 -1.11 -4.55 -12.22
CA ALA A 223 -0.80 -5.26 -10.98
C ALA A 223 0.25 -6.34 -11.26
N SER A 224 1.37 -5.92 -11.82
CA SER A 224 2.60 -6.63 -11.52
C SER A 224 2.77 -6.54 -10.00
N PHE A 225 3.25 -7.62 -9.38
CA PHE A 225 3.77 -7.67 -8.01
C PHE A 225 2.97 -8.34 -6.90
N ILE A 226 1.72 -8.79 -7.04
CA ILE A 226 1.19 -9.75 -6.05
C ILE A 226 0.54 -10.96 -6.72
N GLY A 227 1.01 -12.16 -6.36
CA GLY A 227 0.71 -13.40 -7.06
C GLY A 227 -0.62 -14.01 -6.61
N PRO A 228 -0.99 -15.16 -7.20
CA PRO A 228 -2.13 -15.93 -6.73
C PRO A 228 -1.86 -16.47 -5.30
N ALA A 229 -2.52 -15.88 -4.30
CA ALA A 229 -2.41 -16.18 -2.85
C ALA A 229 -1.06 -15.80 -2.19
N PRO A 230 -0.76 -14.50 -2.04
CA PRO A 230 0.52 -14.05 -1.48
C PRO A 230 0.64 -14.30 0.03
N ASN A 231 1.82 -14.75 0.45
CA ASN A 231 2.19 -14.78 1.86
C ASN A 231 2.63 -13.38 2.33
N LEU A 232 1.67 -12.55 2.72
CA LEU A 232 1.92 -11.18 3.16
C LEU A 232 2.08 -11.08 4.68
N THR A 233 3.09 -10.31 5.08
CA THR A 233 3.33 -9.93 6.47
C THR A 233 3.19 -8.43 6.63
N LEU A 234 2.32 -8.00 7.55
CA LEU A 234 2.23 -6.61 7.98
C LEU A 234 3.36 -6.31 8.98
N ILE A 235 4.14 -5.27 8.70
CA ILE A 235 5.13 -4.72 9.63
C ILE A 235 4.65 -3.35 10.07
N MET A 236 4.64 -3.10 11.37
CA MET A 236 4.23 -1.82 11.95
C MET A 236 5.16 -1.45 13.10
N VAL A 237 5.59 -0.19 13.13
CA VAL A 237 6.42 0.37 14.21
C VAL A 237 5.90 1.76 14.59
N PRO A 238 6.12 2.23 15.84
CA PRO A 238 5.88 3.63 16.18
C PRO A 238 6.74 4.53 15.30
N THR A 239 6.16 5.59 14.73
CA THR A 239 6.88 6.47 13.78
C THR A 239 8.12 7.12 14.41
N GLY A 240 8.11 7.34 15.72
CA GLY A 240 9.26 7.85 16.48
C GLY A 240 10.46 6.89 16.54
N SER A 241 10.26 5.60 16.25
CA SER A 241 11.29 4.57 16.20
C SER A 241 11.46 3.99 14.79
N SER A 242 10.81 4.62 13.80
CA SER A 242 10.80 4.20 12.42
C SER A 242 12.09 4.60 11.70
N PRO A 243 12.65 3.75 10.82
CA PRO A 243 13.82 4.10 10.01
C PRO A 243 13.52 5.20 8.97
N THR A 244 12.25 5.56 8.77
CA THR A 244 11.83 6.66 7.89
C THR A 244 12.41 8.01 8.30
N GLN A 245 12.73 8.22 9.59
CA GLN A 245 13.37 9.46 10.05
C GLN A 245 14.80 9.62 9.51
N ASP A 246 15.44 8.51 9.16
CA ASP A 246 16.79 8.46 8.63
C ASP A 246 16.81 8.36 7.10
N GLY A 247 15.65 8.44 6.44
CA GLY A 247 15.50 8.20 5.00
C GLY A 247 15.82 6.75 4.63
N LEU A 248 15.39 5.79 5.45
CA LEU A 248 15.61 4.35 5.26
C LEU A 248 14.28 3.60 5.08
N ASP A 249 13.27 4.28 4.55
CA ASP A 249 11.88 3.85 4.31
C ASP A 249 11.77 2.59 3.45
N HIS A 250 12.77 2.38 2.61
CA HIS A 250 12.86 1.32 1.61
C HIS A 250 13.83 0.19 2.02
N SER A 251 14.50 0.33 3.16
CA SER A 251 15.46 -0.67 3.67
C SER A 251 14.80 -1.71 4.57
N LEU A 252 14.56 -2.90 4.03
CA LEU A 252 13.91 -3.99 4.78
C LEU A 252 14.68 -4.38 6.05
N CYS A 253 16.01 -4.37 6.04
CA CYS A 253 16.77 -4.72 7.23
C CYS A 253 16.71 -3.64 8.32
N ALA A 254 16.67 -2.36 7.95
CA ALA A 254 16.45 -1.28 8.93
C ALA A 254 15.04 -1.39 9.53
N ILE A 255 14.03 -1.65 8.70
CA ILE A 255 12.65 -1.86 9.12
C ILE A 255 12.53 -3.07 10.07
N ARG A 256 13.15 -4.21 9.73
CA ARG A 256 13.14 -5.40 10.59
C ARG A 256 13.87 -5.16 11.93
N ALA A 257 14.96 -4.40 11.91
CA ALA A 257 15.67 -4.02 13.13
C ALA A 257 14.78 -3.12 14.03
N ALA A 258 14.13 -2.11 13.44
CA ALA A 258 13.17 -1.26 14.15
C ALA A 258 12.02 -2.09 14.73
N ASN A 259 11.39 -2.93 13.91
CA ASN A 259 10.29 -3.81 14.32
C ASN A 259 10.67 -4.72 15.49
N SER A 260 11.86 -5.32 15.45
CA SER A 260 12.38 -6.15 16.53
C SER A 260 12.63 -5.34 17.80
N SER A 261 13.13 -4.11 17.68
CA SER A 261 13.41 -3.23 18.82
C SER A 261 12.14 -2.72 19.52
N THR A 262 11.03 -2.60 18.77
CA THR A 262 9.74 -2.13 19.27
C THR A 262 8.82 -3.28 19.72
N GLY A 263 9.34 -4.51 19.80
CA GLY A 263 8.59 -5.68 20.26
C GLY A 263 7.56 -6.22 19.26
N SER A 264 7.72 -5.92 17.97
CA SER A 264 6.83 -6.35 16.88
C SER A 264 5.36 -5.97 17.11
N VAL A 265 5.02 -4.70 16.85
CA VAL A 265 3.67 -4.16 17.12
C VAL A 265 2.58 -4.98 16.43
N ALA A 266 2.77 -5.32 15.16
CA ALA A 266 1.87 -6.16 14.37
C ALA A 266 2.10 -7.68 14.55
N SER A 267 2.58 -8.12 15.72
CA SER A 267 2.72 -9.55 16.01
C SER A 267 1.36 -10.26 16.06
N PRO A 268 1.30 -11.58 15.84
CA PRO A 268 0.06 -12.34 15.96
C PRO A 268 -0.66 -12.17 17.31
N SER A 269 0.07 -11.87 18.39
CA SER A 269 -0.51 -11.64 19.72
C SER A 269 -1.29 -10.32 19.85
N ASN A 270 -0.97 -9.33 19.01
CA ASN A 270 -1.67 -8.05 18.95
C ASN A 270 -2.66 -7.97 17.79
N MET A 271 -2.73 -8.99 16.91
CA MET A 271 -3.70 -9.02 15.82
C MET A 271 -5.07 -9.50 16.32
N ILE A 272 -6.06 -8.62 16.28
CA ILE A 272 -7.46 -8.93 16.57
C ILE A 272 -8.09 -9.66 15.39
N VAL A 273 -7.78 -9.21 14.17
CA VAL A 273 -8.17 -9.88 12.93
C VAL A 273 -6.93 -10.07 12.07
N ASN A 274 -6.71 -11.31 11.64
CA ASN A 274 -5.66 -11.67 10.71
C ASN A 274 -6.27 -12.50 9.57
N ARG A 275 -6.65 -11.83 8.47
CA ARG A 275 -7.21 -12.50 7.29
C ARG A 275 -6.09 -12.81 6.31
N THR A 276 -5.57 -14.03 6.41
CA THR A 276 -4.56 -14.56 5.47
C THR A 276 -5.17 -14.91 4.12
N GLU A 277 -6.47 -15.22 4.07
CA GLU A 277 -7.18 -15.45 2.80
C GLU A 277 -7.68 -14.11 2.23
N PRO A 278 -7.34 -13.78 0.96
CA PRO A 278 -7.86 -12.60 0.31
C PRO A 278 -9.39 -12.59 0.30
N SER A 279 -9.97 -11.47 0.73
CA SER A 279 -11.41 -11.25 0.76
C SER A 279 -11.77 -10.17 -0.27
N TRP A 280 -12.90 -10.36 -0.96
CA TRP A 280 -13.42 -9.34 -1.86
C TRP A 280 -13.95 -8.15 -1.06
N VAL A 281 -13.50 -6.95 -1.42
CA VAL A 281 -13.86 -5.66 -0.79
C VAL A 281 -14.01 -4.58 -1.86
N ALA A 282 -14.67 -3.48 -1.53
CA ALA A 282 -14.88 -2.33 -2.42
C ALA A 282 -14.36 -1.02 -1.78
N VAL A 283 -13.15 -1.07 -1.22
CA VAL A 283 -12.52 0.03 -0.47
C VAL A 283 -11.57 0.82 -1.38
N ASP A 284 -11.29 2.08 -1.04
CA ASP A 284 -10.47 3.00 -1.86
C ASP A 284 -10.99 3.24 -3.30
N GLY A 285 -12.28 3.01 -3.54
CA GLY A 285 -12.86 3.12 -4.88
C GLY A 285 -12.44 1.99 -5.84
N GLU A 286 -11.83 0.93 -5.31
CA GLU A 286 -11.39 -0.24 -6.06
C GLU A 286 -12.14 -1.49 -5.59
N GLU A 287 -12.64 -2.28 -6.52
CA GLU A 287 -13.33 -3.54 -6.24
C GLU A 287 -12.39 -4.72 -6.47
N GLY A 288 -12.13 -5.52 -5.44
CA GLY A 288 -11.30 -6.69 -5.62
C GLY A 288 -10.83 -7.31 -4.33
N TYR A 289 -9.84 -8.20 -4.47
CA TYR A 289 -9.35 -9.01 -3.37
C TYR A 289 -8.20 -8.34 -2.66
N ARG A 290 -8.35 -8.22 -1.34
CA ARG A 290 -7.31 -7.73 -0.42
C ARG A 290 -7.23 -8.64 0.80
N GLN A 291 -6.04 -8.77 1.36
CA GLN A 291 -5.90 -9.22 2.75
C GLN A 291 -6.04 -8.00 3.66
N TYR A 292 -6.52 -8.20 4.89
CA TYR A 292 -6.61 -7.10 5.85
C TYR A 292 -6.41 -7.58 7.28
N TRP A 293 -5.95 -6.64 8.10
CA TRP A 293 -5.58 -6.87 9.48
C TRP A 293 -6.22 -5.82 10.37
N VAL A 294 -6.65 -6.24 11.55
CA VAL A 294 -6.97 -5.33 12.64
C VAL A 294 -5.92 -5.52 13.71
N VAL A 295 -5.01 -4.56 13.80
CA VAL A 295 -3.98 -4.51 14.85
C VAL A 295 -4.59 -3.86 16.07
N GLY A 296 -4.41 -4.46 17.25
CA GLY A 296 -4.88 -3.96 18.53
C GLY A 296 -3.73 -3.61 19.48
N ASN A 297 -4.10 -3.25 20.72
CA ASN A 297 -3.17 -2.83 21.77
C ASN A 297 -2.27 -1.66 21.37
N LEU A 298 -2.73 -0.80 20.45
CA LEU A 298 -2.02 0.42 20.09
C LEU A 298 -2.19 1.47 21.18
N VAL A 299 -1.16 2.28 21.38
CA VAL A 299 -1.23 3.45 22.27
C VAL A 299 -2.07 4.55 21.59
N SER A 300 -2.99 5.17 22.33
CA SER A 300 -3.83 6.28 21.84
C SER A 300 -3.04 7.54 21.52
N GLY A 301 -3.51 8.35 20.58
CA GLY A 301 -2.86 9.61 20.17
C GLY A 301 -1.42 9.44 19.68
N SER A 302 -1.07 8.29 19.11
CA SER A 302 0.29 7.92 18.73
C SER A 302 0.40 7.63 17.23
N ASN A 303 1.54 8.00 16.65
CA ASN A 303 1.83 7.82 15.22
C ASN A 303 2.56 6.49 14.97
N TYR A 304 2.15 5.79 13.93
CA TYR A 304 2.75 4.55 13.47
C TYR A 304 3.05 4.61 11.98
N THR A 305 4.07 3.86 11.57
CA THR A 305 4.41 3.63 10.18
C THR A 305 4.27 2.13 9.90
N ALA A 306 3.66 1.79 8.77
CA ALA A 306 3.40 0.40 8.40
C ALA A 306 3.80 0.10 6.96
N TRP A 307 4.22 -1.15 6.75
CA TRP A 307 4.60 -1.72 5.45
C TRP A 307 3.96 -3.10 5.31
N VAL A 308 3.79 -3.55 4.06
CA VAL A 308 3.43 -4.93 3.75
C VAL A 308 4.60 -5.57 3.01
N TYR A 309 5.04 -6.72 3.49
CA TYR A 309 6.11 -7.50 2.89
C TYR A 309 5.55 -8.81 2.31
N ASP A 310 5.83 -9.09 1.05
CA ASP A 310 5.53 -10.35 0.37
C ASP A 310 6.72 -11.30 0.54
N GLU A 311 6.54 -12.34 1.35
CA GLU A 311 7.59 -13.33 1.65
C GLU A 311 7.93 -14.19 0.43
N ASP A 312 6.98 -14.43 -0.49
CA ASP A 312 7.16 -15.31 -1.64
C ASP A 312 7.93 -14.59 -2.75
N LYS A 313 7.57 -13.33 -3.02
CA LYS A 313 8.23 -12.49 -4.03
C LYS A 313 9.42 -11.72 -3.49
N GLN A 314 9.60 -11.74 -2.18
CA GLN A 314 10.60 -10.95 -1.47
C GLN A 314 10.51 -9.47 -1.84
N SER A 315 9.30 -8.92 -1.82
CA SER A 315 9.05 -7.52 -2.18
C SER A 315 8.41 -6.76 -1.02
N LEU A 316 8.78 -5.49 -0.89
CA LEU A 316 8.34 -4.58 0.16
C LEU A 316 7.48 -3.48 -0.46
N SER A 317 6.32 -3.18 0.15
CA SER A 317 5.54 -2.01 -0.23
C SER A 317 6.18 -0.71 0.27
N PRO A 318 5.89 0.44 -0.34
CA PRO A 318 6.22 1.72 0.29
C PRO A 318 5.47 1.88 1.63
N PRO A 319 5.95 2.73 2.54
CA PRO A 319 5.31 2.94 3.84
C PRO A 319 3.95 3.62 3.72
N ILE A 320 3.09 3.38 4.71
CA ILE A 320 1.96 4.24 5.04
C ILE A 320 2.09 4.76 6.46
N TRP A 321 1.57 5.96 6.69
CA TRP A 321 1.53 6.59 8.01
C TRP A 321 0.10 6.60 8.53
N LEU A 322 -0.04 6.38 9.83
CA LEU A 322 -1.32 6.41 10.52
C LEU A 322 -1.16 6.93 11.93
N ALA A 323 -2.23 7.48 12.49
CA ALA A 323 -2.29 7.86 13.90
C ALA A 323 -3.51 7.25 14.57
N THR A 324 -3.34 6.77 15.80
CA THR A 324 -4.46 6.40 16.66
C THR A 324 -5.16 7.65 17.19
N LYS A 325 -6.47 7.53 17.40
CA LYS A 325 -7.30 8.62 17.92
C LYS A 325 -7.10 8.82 19.42
N ASP A 326 -7.66 9.89 19.97
CA ASP A 326 -7.65 10.21 21.38
C ASP A 326 -8.26 9.11 22.23
N ALA A 327 -7.81 8.99 23.48
CA ALA A 327 -8.27 7.95 24.41
C ALA A 327 -9.79 7.98 24.61
N SER A 328 -10.44 9.14 24.45
CA SER A 328 -11.88 9.33 24.54
C SER A 328 -12.66 8.88 23.31
N PHE A 329 -12.02 8.47 22.22
CA PHE A 329 -12.71 8.01 21.02
C PHE A 329 -13.39 6.65 21.25
N GLN A 330 -14.70 6.57 20.96
CA GLN A 330 -15.54 5.42 21.33
C GLN A 330 -16.05 4.59 20.15
N CYS A 331 -16.01 5.10 18.92
CA CYS A 331 -16.59 4.40 17.78
C CYS A 331 -15.80 3.13 17.43
N PRO A 332 -16.44 1.95 17.34
CA PRO A 332 -15.78 0.73 16.87
C PRO A 332 -15.48 0.78 15.37
N LEU A 333 -14.48 0.00 14.95
CA LEU A 333 -14.25 -0.29 13.52
C LEU A 333 -15.36 -1.16 12.98
N VAL A 334 -15.89 -0.81 11.81
CA VAL A 334 -16.79 -1.65 11.02
C VAL A 334 -16.01 -2.24 9.86
N LEU A 335 -16.01 -3.57 9.75
CA LEU A 335 -15.35 -4.27 8.67
C LEU A 335 -16.27 -4.37 7.44
N PRO A 336 -15.67 -4.48 6.23
CA PRO A 336 -16.41 -4.79 5.01
C PRO A 336 -17.27 -6.03 5.19
N ASN A 337 -18.51 -5.95 4.72
CA ASN A 337 -19.46 -7.06 4.77
C ASN A 337 -20.27 -7.15 3.46
N SER A 338 -21.12 -8.18 3.36
CA SER A 338 -21.91 -8.45 2.15
C SER A 338 -22.95 -7.37 1.82
N MET A 339 -23.40 -6.57 2.79
CA MET A 339 -24.31 -5.45 2.55
C MET A 339 -23.51 -4.24 2.04
N CYS A 340 -22.47 -3.87 2.80
CA CYS A 340 -21.66 -2.68 2.58
C CYS A 340 -20.16 -3.03 2.51
N PRO A 341 -19.67 -3.49 1.34
CA PRO A 341 -18.27 -3.89 1.15
C PRO A 341 -17.31 -2.70 1.04
N SER A 342 -17.83 -1.48 0.90
CA SER A 342 -17.07 -0.24 0.87
C SER A 342 -16.91 0.41 2.24
N VAL A 343 -17.57 -0.12 3.28
CA VAL A 343 -17.45 0.36 4.66
C VAL A 343 -16.30 -0.36 5.34
N ALA A 344 -15.29 0.40 5.75
CA ALA A 344 -14.06 -0.10 6.36
C ALA A 344 -13.49 0.94 7.34
N TYR A 345 -14.37 1.54 8.16
CA TYR A 345 -14.03 2.66 9.02
C TYR A 345 -14.76 2.63 10.36
N ALA A 346 -14.37 3.51 11.27
CA ALA A 346 -15.02 3.61 12.57
C ALA A 346 -16.40 4.27 12.44
N ALA A 347 -17.44 3.69 13.06
CA ALA A 347 -18.82 4.17 12.95
C ALA A 347 -19.51 4.17 14.33
N PRO A 348 -20.52 5.04 14.55
CA PRO A 348 -21.11 5.27 15.88
C PRO A 348 -22.12 4.17 16.22
N PHE A 349 -21.66 2.93 16.31
CA PHE A 349 -22.49 1.80 16.72
C PHE A 349 -22.13 1.37 18.15
N ASP A 350 -23.13 0.89 18.87
CA ASP A 350 -22.92 0.34 20.21
C ASP A 350 -22.22 -1.02 20.10
N VAL A 351 -21.19 -1.21 20.90
CA VAL A 351 -20.52 -2.51 21.09
C VAL A 351 -21.01 -3.16 22.37
N ASN A 352 -21.20 -4.48 22.35
CA ASN A 352 -21.47 -5.23 23.57
C ASN A 352 -20.29 -5.04 24.55
N ALA A 353 -20.63 -4.67 25.80
CA ALA A 353 -19.69 -4.23 26.85
C ALA A 353 -18.54 -5.21 27.18
N THR A 354 -18.57 -6.44 26.67
CA THR A 354 -17.55 -7.47 26.89
C THR A 354 -16.34 -7.36 25.96
N SER A 355 -16.39 -6.54 24.90
CA SER A 355 -15.29 -6.43 23.93
C SER A 355 -15.30 -5.09 23.18
N SER A 356 -14.94 -4.00 23.87
CA SER A 356 -14.83 -2.66 23.25
C SER A 356 -13.75 -2.55 22.17
N THR A 357 -12.88 -3.55 22.04
CA THR A 357 -11.79 -3.59 21.05
C THR A 357 -12.12 -4.43 19.81
N SER A 358 -13.21 -5.20 19.83
CA SER A 358 -13.56 -6.07 18.70
C SER A 358 -14.27 -5.30 17.61
N PRO A 359 -13.81 -5.39 16.34
CA PRO A 359 -14.47 -4.74 15.22
C PRO A 359 -15.82 -5.40 14.91
N LEU A 360 -16.77 -4.61 14.40
CA LEU A 360 -18.07 -5.08 13.96
C LEU A 360 -17.96 -5.73 12.58
N THR A 361 -18.41 -6.98 12.46
CA THR A 361 -18.45 -7.74 11.20
C THR A 361 -19.82 -7.72 10.52
N SER A 362 -20.85 -7.23 11.22
CA SER A 362 -22.22 -7.12 10.75
C SER A 362 -22.83 -5.80 11.23
N LEU A 363 -23.80 -5.30 10.48
CA LEU A 363 -24.51 -4.06 10.80
C LEU A 363 -25.74 -4.36 11.67
N PRO A 364 -26.17 -3.41 12.52
CA PRO A 364 -27.42 -3.52 13.26
C PRO A 364 -28.63 -3.84 12.38
N ASP A 365 -29.60 -4.61 12.90
CA ASP A 365 -30.75 -5.12 12.13
C ASP A 365 -31.60 -4.01 11.49
N ASN A 366 -31.78 -2.89 12.19
CA ASN A 366 -32.47 -1.70 11.69
C ASN A 366 -31.77 -1.08 10.47
N ILE A 367 -30.44 -1.02 10.47
CA ILE A 367 -29.64 -0.56 9.33
C ILE A 367 -29.77 -1.54 8.18
N THR A 368 -29.61 -2.84 8.46
CA THR A 368 -29.72 -3.91 7.47
C THR A 368 -31.10 -3.96 6.81
N SER A 369 -32.18 -3.74 7.58
CA SER A 369 -33.56 -3.69 7.07
C SER A 369 -33.76 -2.52 6.10
N ILE A 370 -33.27 -1.33 6.45
CA ILE A 370 -33.41 -0.14 5.59
C ILE A 370 -32.56 -0.30 4.33
N LEU A 371 -31.30 -0.74 4.45
CA LEU A 371 -30.45 -1.06 3.30
C LEU A 371 -31.16 -2.03 2.35
N THR A 372 -31.70 -3.12 2.88
CA THR A 372 -32.38 -4.14 2.08
C THR A 372 -33.59 -3.57 1.33
N SER A 373 -34.48 -2.90 2.06
CA SER A 373 -35.71 -2.34 1.47
C SER A 373 -35.42 -1.25 0.42
N SER A 374 -34.45 -0.37 0.68
CA SER A 374 -34.04 0.71 -0.22
C SER A 374 -33.36 0.18 -1.48
N LEU A 375 -32.46 -0.81 -1.35
CA LEU A 375 -31.79 -1.44 -2.49
C LEU A 375 -32.78 -2.22 -3.36
N GLN A 376 -33.70 -2.98 -2.76
CA GLN A 376 -34.74 -3.71 -3.51
C GLN A 376 -35.68 -2.78 -4.27
N SER A 377 -36.14 -1.70 -3.62
CA SER A 377 -37.00 -0.69 -4.25
C SER A 377 -36.28 0.01 -5.40
N PHE A 378 -35.03 0.42 -5.17
CA PHE A 378 -34.22 1.06 -6.20
C PHE A 378 -33.93 0.12 -7.37
N SER A 379 -33.58 -1.15 -7.11
CA SER A 379 -33.39 -2.17 -8.14
C SER A 379 -34.65 -2.33 -9.00
N THR A 380 -35.83 -2.34 -8.37
CA THR A 380 -37.11 -2.48 -9.10
C THR A 380 -37.36 -1.28 -10.00
N SER A 381 -37.12 -0.05 -9.52
CA SER A 381 -37.27 1.17 -10.31
C SER A 381 -36.23 1.27 -11.43
N LEU A 382 -34.98 0.86 -11.18
CA LEU A 382 -33.92 0.90 -12.17
C LEU A 382 -34.17 -0.13 -13.29
N LEU A 383 -34.61 -1.33 -12.95
CA LEU A 383 -34.93 -2.38 -13.93
C LEU A 383 -36.19 -2.09 -14.76
N SER A 384 -37.00 -1.10 -14.40
CA SER A 384 -38.08 -0.62 -15.28
C SER A 384 -37.53 0.19 -16.47
N GLN A 385 -36.25 0.56 -16.45
CA GLN A 385 -35.55 1.17 -17.57
C GLN A 385 -35.01 0.08 -18.53
N ALA A 386 -34.55 0.48 -19.72
CA ALA A 386 -34.00 -0.43 -20.72
C ALA A 386 -32.55 -0.89 -20.40
N CYS A 387 -32.34 -1.49 -19.22
CA CYS A 387 -31.04 -1.99 -18.78
C CYS A 387 -30.49 -3.07 -19.72
N GLY A 388 -29.16 -3.06 -19.93
CA GLY A 388 -28.48 -3.95 -20.88
C GLY A 388 -28.60 -3.51 -22.34
N ARG A 389 -29.33 -2.43 -22.60
CA ARG A 389 -29.24 -1.60 -23.81
C ARG A 389 -28.68 -0.20 -23.50
N ASP A 390 -28.79 0.21 -22.23
CA ASP A 390 -28.17 1.38 -21.60
C ASP A 390 -28.18 2.67 -22.43
N TYR A 391 -29.27 2.94 -23.16
CA TYR A 391 -29.38 4.12 -24.03
C TYR A 391 -29.27 5.48 -23.32
N TYR A 392 -29.32 5.50 -21.98
CA TYR A 392 -29.23 6.73 -21.21
C TYR A 392 -27.79 7.22 -21.03
N SER A 393 -26.77 6.36 -21.22
CA SER A 393 -25.36 6.71 -21.07
C SER A 393 -24.47 5.88 -22.00
N HIS A 394 -23.41 6.48 -22.53
CA HIS A 394 -22.39 5.77 -23.33
C HIS A 394 -21.26 5.18 -22.46
N VAL A 395 -21.20 5.53 -21.18
CA VAL A 395 -20.07 5.25 -20.28
C VAL A 395 -20.51 4.65 -18.94
N SER A 396 -21.80 4.36 -18.78
CA SER A 396 -22.37 3.80 -17.54
C SER A 396 -23.49 2.83 -17.86
N THR A 397 -23.55 1.73 -17.10
CA THR A 397 -24.60 0.72 -17.19
C THR A 397 -25.55 0.81 -15.98
N CYS A 398 -26.71 0.16 -16.05
CA CYS A 398 -27.55 0.03 -14.84
C CYS A 398 -26.82 -0.66 -13.67
N ALA A 399 -25.86 -1.55 -13.92
CA ALA A 399 -25.08 -2.19 -12.87
C ALA A 399 -24.17 -1.18 -12.17
N ASP A 400 -23.51 -0.29 -12.94
CA ASP A 400 -22.71 0.79 -12.38
C ASP A 400 -23.58 1.73 -11.52
N CYS A 401 -24.76 2.11 -12.02
CA CYS A 401 -25.71 2.95 -11.28
C CYS A 401 -26.12 2.30 -9.96
N TYR A 402 -26.45 1.01 -10.00
CA TYR A 402 -26.83 0.25 -8.80
C TYR A 402 -25.68 0.15 -7.79
N ALA A 403 -24.45 -0.10 -8.27
CA ALA A 403 -23.26 -0.14 -7.42
C ALA A 403 -22.97 1.22 -6.77
N ALA A 404 -23.06 2.31 -7.53
CA ALA A 404 -22.86 3.67 -7.03
C ALA A 404 -23.94 4.08 -6.01
N TYR A 405 -25.21 3.76 -6.27
CA TYR A 405 -26.30 4.00 -5.32
C TYR A 405 -26.09 3.22 -4.01
N ARG A 406 -25.62 1.98 -4.10
CA ARG A 406 -25.31 1.17 -2.92
C ARG A 406 -24.18 1.76 -2.09
N ASP A 407 -23.07 2.16 -2.71
CA ASP A 407 -21.96 2.80 -1.99
C ASP A 407 -22.42 4.09 -1.29
N TRP A 408 -23.19 4.91 -2.00
CA TRP A 408 -23.82 6.11 -1.43
C TRP A 408 -24.70 5.79 -0.23
N LEU A 409 -25.63 4.84 -0.37
CA LEU A 409 -26.56 4.47 0.69
C LEU A 409 -25.81 3.92 1.91
N CYS A 410 -24.80 3.09 1.70
CA CYS A 410 -23.94 2.57 2.78
C CYS A 410 -23.26 3.70 3.55
N ARG A 411 -22.69 4.69 2.87
CA ARG A 411 -21.99 5.82 3.53
C ARG A 411 -22.93 6.84 4.17
N VAL A 412 -24.19 6.91 3.73
CA VAL A 412 -25.21 7.75 4.37
C VAL A 412 -25.77 7.10 5.63
N LEU A 413 -26.00 5.78 5.60
CA LEU A 413 -26.59 5.02 6.70
C LEU A 413 -25.57 4.53 7.73
N VAL A 414 -24.30 4.42 7.36
CA VAL A 414 -23.19 4.10 8.27
C VAL A 414 -22.31 5.35 8.38
N PRO A 415 -22.57 6.27 9.31
CA PRO A 415 -21.78 7.49 9.44
C PRO A 415 -20.36 7.13 9.86
N ARG A 416 -19.38 7.83 9.30
CA ARG A 416 -17.99 7.71 9.75
C ARG A 416 -17.77 8.56 10.99
N CYS A 417 -17.05 8.04 11.97
CA CYS A 417 -16.59 8.82 13.12
C CYS A 417 -15.21 9.41 12.87
N ALA A 418 -15.02 10.65 13.29
CA ALA A 418 -13.71 11.27 13.47
C ALA A 418 -13.50 11.60 14.94
N ASP A 419 -12.29 12.00 15.29
CA ASP A 419 -12.06 12.62 16.58
C ASP A 419 -12.56 14.07 16.59
N ALA A 420 -12.71 14.64 17.79
CA ALA A 420 -12.98 16.06 17.92
C ALA A 420 -11.78 16.85 17.38
N VAL A 421 -11.99 17.58 16.27
CA VAL A 421 -10.92 18.36 15.64
C VAL A 421 -10.46 19.43 16.61
N SER A 422 -9.26 19.26 17.16
CA SER A 422 -8.48 20.40 17.67
C SER A 422 -8.13 21.25 16.46
N SER A 423 -8.89 22.30 16.24
CA SER A 423 -8.66 23.32 15.21
C SER A 423 -7.16 23.57 15.01
N THR A 424 -6.57 23.28 13.84
CA THR A 424 -5.58 24.16 13.13
C THR A 424 -4.74 23.55 11.98
N THR A 425 -4.74 22.26 11.62
CA THR A 425 -3.69 21.75 10.69
C THR A 425 -4.11 21.02 9.40
N ALA A 426 -5.36 20.60 9.21
CA ALA A 426 -5.79 20.00 7.94
C ALA A 426 -6.35 21.08 7.01
N ASP A 427 -5.73 21.30 5.85
CA ASP A 427 -6.23 22.18 4.78
C ASP A 427 -6.59 21.33 3.54
N PRO A 428 -7.87 21.25 3.14
CA PRO A 428 -9.03 21.82 3.83
C PRO A 428 -9.42 21.01 5.09
N PRO A 429 -10.08 21.65 6.07
CA PRO A 429 -10.52 20.97 7.28
C PRO A 429 -11.59 19.93 6.96
N ALA A 430 -11.46 18.75 7.57
CA ALA A 430 -12.47 17.70 7.48
C ALA A 430 -13.84 18.22 7.94
N ALA A 431 -14.89 18.02 7.13
CA ALA A 431 -16.25 18.45 7.46
C ALA A 431 -16.82 17.54 8.54
N THR A 432 -16.64 17.98 9.78
CA THR A 432 -17.04 17.26 10.98
C THR A 432 -18.22 17.94 11.66
N VAL A 433 -19.10 17.14 12.26
CA VAL A 433 -20.26 17.60 13.00
C VAL A 433 -20.32 16.85 14.33
N SER A 434 -20.32 17.58 15.44
CA SER A 434 -20.55 16.98 16.75
C SER A 434 -22.01 16.51 16.86
N ARG A 435 -22.19 15.23 17.17
CA ARG A 435 -23.48 14.59 17.38
C ARG A 435 -23.57 14.14 18.84
N THR A 436 -24.77 14.25 19.39
CA THR A 436 -25.05 13.72 20.72
C THR A 436 -25.99 12.53 20.62
N ALA A 437 -26.05 11.70 21.66
CA ALA A 437 -27.02 10.60 21.71
C ALA A 437 -28.48 11.08 21.52
N ALA A 438 -28.78 12.34 21.88
CA ALA A 438 -30.09 12.96 21.69
C ALA A 438 -30.32 13.54 20.28
N ASN A 439 -29.26 13.79 19.52
CA ASN A 439 -29.32 14.34 18.16
C ASN A 439 -28.32 13.61 17.24
N PRO A 440 -28.52 12.30 17.00
CA PRO A 440 -27.68 11.54 16.07
C PRO A 440 -27.96 11.96 14.62
N ARG A 441 -27.19 11.41 13.67
CA ARG A 441 -27.40 11.71 12.23
C ARG A 441 -28.83 11.43 11.79
N ASP A 442 -29.37 10.28 12.17
CA ASP A 442 -30.75 9.89 11.87
C ASP A 442 -31.41 9.16 13.07
N PRO A 443 -32.15 9.89 13.93
CA PRO A 443 -32.78 9.33 15.12
C PRO A 443 -33.92 8.34 14.79
N GLY A 444 -34.47 8.37 13.58
CA GLY A 444 -35.51 7.44 13.13
C GLY A 444 -34.96 6.08 12.71
N ILE A 445 -33.65 6.02 12.42
CA ILE A 445 -32.97 4.81 11.96
C ILE A 445 -32.21 4.15 13.10
N TYR A 446 -31.18 4.81 13.65
CA TYR A 446 -30.31 4.26 14.69
C TYR A 446 -29.89 5.35 15.67
N THR A 447 -29.93 5.04 16.97
CA THR A 447 -29.59 5.96 18.06
C THR A 447 -28.42 5.39 18.86
N PRO A 448 -27.19 5.88 18.67
CA PRO A 448 -26.04 5.47 19.47
C PRO A 448 -26.22 5.87 20.94
N SER A 449 -25.69 5.09 21.87
CA SER A 449 -25.77 5.39 23.31
C SER A 449 -24.81 6.47 23.80
N TYR A 450 -23.97 7.01 22.91
CA TYR A 450 -22.90 7.95 23.22
C TYR A 450 -22.78 9.09 22.21
N ASP A 451 -22.10 10.15 22.64
CA ASP A 451 -21.79 11.30 21.80
C ASP A 451 -20.59 10.99 20.89
N TYR A 452 -20.62 11.48 19.66
CA TYR A 452 -19.58 11.19 18.67
C TYR A 452 -19.37 12.38 17.73
N VAL A 453 -18.20 12.47 17.12
CA VAL A 453 -17.97 13.42 16.04
C VAL A 453 -18.15 12.70 14.72
N GLU A 454 -19.15 13.13 13.98
CA GLU A 454 -19.43 12.62 12.65
C GLU A 454 -18.50 13.26 11.63
N LEU A 455 -17.83 12.44 10.85
CA LEU A 455 -17.17 12.84 9.62
C LEU A 455 -18.16 12.69 8.47
N LEU A 456 -18.62 13.82 7.92
CA LEU A 456 -19.70 13.82 6.93
C LEU A 456 -19.30 13.02 5.68
N PRO A 457 -20.23 12.26 5.07
CA PRO A 457 -19.94 11.56 3.82
C PRO A 457 -19.64 12.56 2.70
N CYS A 458 -18.81 12.13 1.76
CA CYS A 458 -18.40 13.00 0.67
C CYS A 458 -19.52 13.21 -0.34
N LEU A 459 -19.69 14.45 -0.78
CA LEU A 459 -20.65 14.76 -1.84
C LEU A 459 -20.29 14.04 -3.14
N SER A 460 -18.99 13.77 -3.39
CA SER A 460 -18.51 12.98 -4.53
C SER A 460 -19.17 11.61 -4.63
N VAL A 461 -19.43 10.95 -3.49
CA VAL A 461 -20.11 9.65 -3.44
C VAL A 461 -21.56 9.79 -3.90
N CYS A 462 -22.26 10.84 -3.48
CA CYS A 462 -23.60 11.12 -3.99
C CYS A 462 -23.54 11.40 -5.51
N ASN A 463 -22.65 12.30 -5.92
CA ASN A 463 -22.50 12.69 -7.33
C ASN A 463 -22.12 11.49 -8.21
N ALA A 464 -21.42 10.49 -7.67
CA ALA A 464 -21.13 9.25 -8.36
C ALA A 464 -22.40 8.43 -8.65
N ALA A 465 -23.40 8.45 -7.77
CA ALA A 465 -24.72 7.88 -8.06
C ALA A 465 -25.50 8.75 -9.07
N ASP A 466 -25.52 10.07 -8.88
CA ASP A 466 -26.23 11.02 -9.76
C ASP A 466 -25.75 10.95 -11.22
N ARG A 467 -24.42 10.92 -11.43
CA ARG A 467 -23.81 10.88 -12.77
C ARG A 467 -23.96 9.54 -13.49
N THR A 468 -24.06 8.45 -12.72
CA THR A 468 -24.08 7.09 -13.27
C THR A 468 -25.50 6.61 -13.53
N CYS A 469 -26.50 7.21 -12.87
CA CYS A 469 -27.89 6.75 -12.96
C CYS A 469 -28.73 7.45 -14.04
N PRO A 470 -29.77 6.78 -14.58
CA PRO A 470 -30.71 7.39 -15.53
C PRO A 470 -31.44 8.59 -14.93
N THR A 471 -31.53 9.69 -15.69
CA THR A 471 -32.25 10.91 -15.27
C THR A 471 -33.73 10.70 -15.02
N SER A 472 -34.33 9.63 -15.58
CA SER A 472 -35.71 9.23 -15.35
C SER A 472 -36.00 8.80 -13.91
N LEU A 473 -34.98 8.37 -13.15
CA LEU A 473 -35.10 8.07 -11.72
C LEU A 473 -35.16 9.32 -10.86
N GLN A 474 -34.83 10.50 -11.42
CA GLN A 474 -34.82 11.78 -10.71
C GLN A 474 -33.96 11.79 -9.43
N PHE A 475 -33.02 10.85 -9.29
CA PHE A 475 -32.00 10.92 -8.26
C PHE A 475 -31.20 12.22 -8.47
N ARG A 476 -31.05 13.03 -7.43
CA ARG A 476 -30.35 14.31 -7.49
C ARG A 476 -29.62 14.58 -6.19
N CYS A 477 -28.35 14.93 -6.30
CA CYS A 477 -27.58 15.30 -5.13
C CYS A 477 -27.82 16.75 -4.69
N PRO A 478 -27.67 17.05 -3.39
CA PRO A 478 -27.67 18.41 -2.90
C PRO A 478 -26.57 19.27 -3.55
N VAL A 479 -26.84 20.57 -3.69
CA VAL A 479 -25.90 21.51 -4.32
C VAL A 479 -24.92 22.03 -3.27
N ARG A 480 -23.62 22.03 -3.61
CA ARG A 480 -22.55 22.61 -2.78
C ARG A 480 -22.91 24.07 -2.39
N GLY A 481 -22.62 24.47 -1.16
CA GLY A 481 -22.89 25.83 -0.66
C GLY A 481 -24.37 26.23 -0.54
N VAL A 482 -25.34 25.36 -0.88
CA VAL A 482 -26.77 25.64 -0.76
C VAL A 482 -27.45 24.63 0.16
N THR A 483 -27.49 23.35 -0.25
CA THR A 483 -28.22 22.28 0.45
C THR A 483 -27.31 21.16 0.95
N ALA A 484 -26.06 21.07 0.47
CA ALA A 484 -25.14 20.01 0.86
C ALA A 484 -24.48 20.22 2.24
N ASN A 485 -24.33 21.47 2.68
CA ASN A 485 -23.40 21.86 3.74
C ASN A 485 -23.71 21.28 5.14
N SER A 486 -24.94 20.82 5.37
CA SER A 486 -25.37 20.21 6.64
C SER A 486 -25.19 18.69 6.68
N SER A 487 -25.05 18.04 5.51
CA SER A 487 -25.23 16.59 5.38
C SER A 487 -24.09 15.88 4.64
N TYR A 488 -23.26 16.65 3.92
CA TYR A 488 -22.12 16.18 3.14
C TYR A 488 -20.91 17.08 3.34
N GLY A 489 -19.71 16.50 3.22
CA GLY A 489 -18.46 17.22 3.06
C GLY A 489 -17.97 17.24 1.61
N PHE A 490 -17.11 18.20 1.28
CA PHE A 490 -16.47 18.32 -0.03
C PHE A 490 -15.19 19.18 0.09
N VAL A 491 -14.25 18.96 -0.81
CA VAL A 491 -13.03 19.76 -0.97
C VAL A 491 -13.20 20.73 -2.12
N GLY A 492 -12.71 21.96 -1.95
CA GLY A 492 -12.81 23.03 -2.95
C GLY A 492 -14.13 23.81 -2.93
N ASN A 493 -14.18 24.89 -3.71
CA ASN A 493 -15.37 25.73 -3.87
C ASN A 493 -16.36 25.13 -4.89
N ASN A 494 -17.59 25.67 -4.93
CA ASN A 494 -18.63 25.30 -5.90
C ASN A 494 -18.18 25.39 -7.37
N ALA A 495 -17.18 26.23 -7.67
CA ALA A 495 -16.72 26.53 -9.02
C ALA A 495 -15.43 25.79 -9.41
N ASP A 496 -14.81 25.07 -8.47
CA ASP A 496 -13.56 24.36 -8.74
C ASP A 496 -13.85 23.07 -9.53
N SER A 497 -13.07 22.85 -10.58
CA SER A 497 -13.12 21.61 -11.36
C SER A 497 -12.50 20.48 -10.55
N GLY A 498 -13.35 19.71 -9.87
CA GLY A 498 -12.96 18.60 -9.02
C GLY A 498 -14.20 18.11 -8.26
N ASP A 499 -14.72 16.94 -8.63
CA ASP A 499 -15.87 16.35 -7.93
C ASP A 499 -15.47 15.76 -6.59
N GLY A 500 -14.17 15.57 -6.40
CA GLY A 500 -13.61 14.98 -5.23
C GLY A 500 -13.13 13.56 -5.36
N ALA A 501 -12.73 13.15 -6.57
CA ALA A 501 -12.29 11.81 -6.90
C ALA A 501 -10.77 11.65 -6.79
N LYS A 502 -10.33 10.39 -6.64
CA LYS A 502 -8.89 10.01 -6.70
C LYS A 502 -8.23 10.44 -8.02
N ASP A 503 -9.05 10.60 -9.07
CA ASP A 503 -8.63 10.86 -10.44
C ASP A 503 -8.28 12.34 -10.72
N THR A 504 -8.65 13.27 -9.83
CA THR A 504 -8.53 14.73 -10.04
C THR A 504 -7.40 15.40 -9.26
N GLY A 505 -6.73 14.71 -8.33
CA GLY A 505 -5.60 15.31 -7.61
C GLY A 505 -5.19 14.63 -6.30
N TRP A 506 -4.46 15.38 -5.46
CA TRP A 506 -3.89 14.92 -4.19
C TRP A 506 -5.01 14.48 -3.24
N PRO A 507 -4.96 13.24 -2.69
CA PRO A 507 -6.00 12.77 -1.78
C PRO A 507 -5.99 13.64 -0.52
N ALA A 508 -7.14 14.21 -0.15
CA ALA A 508 -7.27 14.84 1.15
C ALA A 508 -7.20 13.74 2.21
N ALA A 509 -6.18 13.80 3.05
CA ALA A 509 -6.03 12.92 4.20
C ALA A 509 -6.40 13.70 5.46
N ASP A 510 -7.16 13.09 6.36
CA ASP A 510 -7.28 13.60 7.71
C ASP A 510 -5.93 13.44 8.45
N GLN A 511 -5.82 14.08 9.61
CA GLN A 511 -4.61 14.04 10.43
C GLN A 511 -4.24 12.63 10.94
N TRP A 512 -5.11 11.63 10.75
CA TRP A 512 -4.88 10.24 11.12
C TRP A 512 -4.44 9.36 9.95
N GLY A 513 -4.25 9.95 8.76
CA GLY A 513 -3.84 9.27 7.53
C GLY A 513 -5.01 8.73 6.71
N ASN A 514 -6.25 8.96 7.13
CA ASN A 514 -7.40 8.48 6.37
C ASN A 514 -7.69 9.40 5.21
N ARG A 515 -7.91 8.82 4.03
CA ARG A 515 -8.43 9.59 2.90
C ARG A 515 -9.89 9.95 3.15
N TRP A 516 -10.22 11.23 3.10
CA TRP A 516 -11.57 11.76 3.24
C TRP A 516 -11.83 12.84 2.21
N CYS A 517 -12.87 12.65 1.41
CA CYS A 517 -13.31 13.50 0.29
C CYS A 517 -12.12 14.00 -0.52
N ASN A 518 -11.73 13.24 -1.55
CA ASN A 518 -10.70 13.75 -2.45
C ASN A 518 -11.25 15.03 -3.13
N GLY A 519 -10.41 15.78 -3.84
CA GLY A 519 -10.75 16.99 -4.61
C GLY A 519 -10.69 16.68 -6.09
#